data_AF-A0A7K1TLM2-F1
#
_entry.id   AF-A0A7K1TLM2-F1
#
_cell.length_a   1.000
_cell.length_b   1.000
_cell.length_c   1.000
_cell.angle_alpha   90.00
_cell.angle_beta   90.00
_cell.angle_gamma   90.00
#
_symmetry.space_group_name_H-M   'P 1'
#
loop_
_entity.id
_entity.type
_entity.pdbx_description
1 polymer ?
#
loop_
_entity_poly.entity_id
_entity_poly.type
_entity_poly.pdbx_seq_one_letter_code
_entity_poly.pdbx_strand_id
1 'polypeptide(L)'
;MRVAIYARVSTKDKGQDTENQLYQLREFAERHGAIYKIFTDQESGGKADRTEFKHLLLEAYQHKFDLVVFWRLDRFSCEGALATLRYLKELKDHGVNYKSFTEPYLDSLGPFGDVIVSMLATIAAQDLIKISENTKAALAKKKAAGVQLSAPTKSAETVAQVRRLKASGASNQAIARALKMSPSTVAKYLAKT
;
A
#
# COMPACT_ATOMS: atom_id res chain seq x y z
N MET A 1 -0.91 -31.93 -3.58
CA MET A 1 -0.41 -30.59 -3.93
C MET A 1 -0.14 -29.83 -2.64
N ARG A 2 0.99 -29.13 -2.56
CA ARG A 2 1.37 -28.23 -1.45
C ARG A 2 0.88 -26.82 -1.76
N VAL A 3 0.10 -26.24 -0.87
CA VAL A 3 -0.58 -24.96 -1.12
C VAL A 3 -0.04 -23.89 -0.16
N ALA A 4 0.51 -22.82 -0.72
CA ALA A 4 0.83 -21.60 0.02
C ALA A 4 -0.39 -20.65 0.02
N ILE A 5 -0.56 -19.91 1.11
CA ILE A 5 -1.56 -18.83 1.19
C ILE A 5 -0.80 -17.51 1.29
N TYR A 6 -1.20 -16.51 0.51
CA TYR A 6 -0.73 -15.13 0.69
C TYR A 6 -1.86 -14.23 1.11
N ALA A 7 -1.64 -13.47 2.18
CA ALA A 7 -2.58 -12.48 2.67
C ALA A 7 -1.86 -11.18 3.05
N ARG A 8 -2.55 -10.06 2.87
CA ARG A 8 -2.10 -8.76 3.38
C ARG A 8 -3.14 -8.22 4.34
N VAL A 9 -2.71 -7.96 5.58
CA VAL A 9 -3.58 -7.53 6.67
C VAL A 9 -3.31 -6.08 7.02
N SER A 10 -4.35 -5.26 7.11
CA SER A 10 -4.21 -3.84 7.46
C SER A 10 -4.19 -3.68 8.98
N THR A 11 -3.25 -2.88 9.49
CA THR A 11 -3.22 -2.50 10.92
C THR A 11 -4.42 -1.67 11.35
N LYS A 12 -5.12 -1.02 10.41
CA LYS A 12 -6.35 -0.27 10.67
C LYS A 12 -7.59 -1.15 10.71
N ASP A 13 -7.56 -2.28 10.01
CA ASP A 13 -8.63 -3.28 9.97
C ASP A 13 -8.40 -4.36 11.04
N LYS A 14 -8.19 -3.94 12.30
CA LYS A 14 -8.30 -4.82 13.48
C LYS A 14 -9.77 -5.16 13.76
N GLY A 15 -10.48 -5.61 12.74
CA GLY A 15 -11.87 -6.07 12.78
C GLY A 15 -11.97 -7.54 12.36
N GLN A 16 -13.14 -8.14 12.58
CA GLN A 16 -13.46 -9.53 12.24
C GLN A 16 -13.22 -9.87 10.75
N ASP A 17 -13.24 -8.88 9.86
CA ASP A 17 -13.10 -9.08 8.41
C ASP A 17 -11.77 -9.70 7.98
N THR A 18 -10.66 -9.32 8.62
CA THR A 18 -9.34 -9.84 8.25
C THR A 18 -9.18 -11.32 8.63
N GLU A 19 -9.67 -11.69 9.82
CA GLU A 19 -9.68 -13.07 10.29
C GLU A 19 -10.67 -13.93 9.47
N ASN A 20 -11.84 -13.38 9.13
CA ASN A 20 -12.80 -14.03 8.25
C ASN A 20 -12.22 -14.31 6.85
N GLN A 21 -11.46 -13.37 6.28
CA GLN A 21 -10.79 -13.56 4.99
C GLN A 21 -9.75 -14.68 5.04
N LEU A 22 -8.93 -14.73 6.10
CA LEU A 22 -7.95 -15.79 6.29
C LEU A 22 -8.63 -17.15 6.49
N TYR A 23 -9.72 -17.20 7.24
CA TYR A 23 -10.50 -18.42 7.44
C TYR A 23 -11.03 -18.97 6.11
N GLN A 24 -11.67 -18.12 5.29
CA GLN A 24 -12.18 -18.50 3.99
C GLN A 24 -11.07 -18.92 3.02
N LEU A 25 -9.91 -18.26 3.06
CA LEU A 25 -8.75 -18.66 2.27
C LEU A 25 -8.17 -20.01 2.68
N ARG A 26 -8.17 -20.34 3.98
CA ARG A 26 -7.74 -21.65 4.48
C ARG A 26 -8.64 -22.76 3.98
N GLU A 27 -9.96 -22.60 4.13
CA GLU A 27 -10.93 -23.58 3.60
C GLU A 27 -10.78 -23.74 2.09
N PHE A 28 -10.54 -22.65 1.35
CA PHE A 28 -10.30 -22.71 -0.08
C PHE A 28 -8.99 -23.43 -0.43
N ALA A 29 -7.90 -23.16 0.31
CA ALA A 29 -6.61 -23.82 0.11
C ALA A 29 -6.70 -25.33 0.35
N GLU A 30 -7.40 -25.74 1.40
CA GLU A 30 -7.58 -27.15 1.80
C GLU A 30 -8.31 -27.97 0.71
N ARG A 31 -9.22 -27.35 -0.05
CA ARG A 31 -9.88 -27.99 -1.20
C ARG A 31 -8.91 -28.30 -2.34
N HIS A 32 -7.75 -27.65 -2.38
CA HIS A 32 -6.73 -27.83 -3.41
C HIS A 32 -5.52 -28.65 -2.95
N GLY A 33 -5.30 -28.79 -1.65
CA GLY A 33 -4.23 -29.63 -1.11
C GLY A 33 -3.83 -29.28 0.32
N ALA A 34 -2.70 -29.85 0.76
CA ALA A 34 -2.17 -29.61 2.09
C ALA A 34 -1.58 -28.20 2.17
N ILE A 35 -1.98 -27.43 3.19
CA ILE A 35 -1.41 -26.11 3.46
C ILE A 35 0.06 -26.28 3.84
N TYR A 36 0.95 -25.69 3.04
CA TYR A 36 2.39 -25.66 3.28
C TYR A 36 2.75 -24.53 4.25
N LYS A 37 2.36 -23.29 3.91
CA LYS A 37 2.68 -22.09 4.71
C LYS A 37 1.73 -20.96 4.38
N ILE A 38 1.52 -20.07 5.35
CA ILE A 38 0.74 -18.84 5.20
C ILE A 38 1.71 -17.67 5.32
N PHE A 39 1.81 -16.89 4.26
CA PHE A 39 2.63 -15.69 4.14
C PHE A 39 1.73 -14.48 4.38
N THR A 40 2.00 -13.73 5.44
CA THR A 40 1.15 -12.62 5.85
C THR A 40 1.96 -11.34 5.98
N ASP A 41 1.71 -10.38 5.09
CA ASP A 41 2.29 -9.04 5.21
C ASP A 41 1.34 -8.09 5.95
N GLN A 42 1.91 -7.20 6.75
CA GLN A 42 1.15 -6.18 7.48
C GLN A 42 1.29 -4.81 6.80
N GLU A 43 0.16 -4.19 6.46
CA GLU A 43 0.12 -2.84 5.88
C GLU A 43 0.07 -1.80 7.00
N SER A 44 1.17 -1.06 7.18
CA SER A 44 1.25 0.10 8.07
C SER A 44 1.58 1.37 7.28
N GLY A 45 0.73 2.39 7.37
CA GLY A 45 1.13 3.78 7.06
C GLY A 45 1.68 4.09 5.66
N GLY A 46 1.24 3.38 4.61
CA GLY A 46 1.56 3.72 3.21
C GLY A 46 2.85 3.11 2.64
N LYS A 47 3.63 2.38 3.45
CA LYS A 47 4.69 1.46 2.98
C LYS A 47 4.46 0.10 3.61
N ALA A 48 3.98 -0.86 2.81
CA ALA A 48 3.98 -2.26 3.21
C ALA A 48 5.43 -2.76 3.15
N ASP A 49 5.98 -3.19 4.29
CA ASP A 49 7.18 -4.01 4.30
C ASP A 49 6.77 -5.41 3.81
N ARG A 50 7.00 -5.68 2.52
CA ARG A 50 6.56 -6.89 1.81
C ARG A 50 7.52 -8.07 2.04
N THR A 51 7.97 -8.25 3.28
CA THR A 51 8.97 -9.24 3.61
C THR A 51 8.44 -10.66 3.37
N GLU A 52 7.18 -10.94 3.73
CA GLU A 52 6.61 -12.28 3.51
C GLU A 52 6.28 -12.53 2.04
N PHE A 53 5.93 -11.51 1.25
CA PHE A 53 5.81 -11.67 -0.19
C PHE A 53 7.13 -12.05 -0.86
N LYS A 54 8.24 -11.45 -0.43
CA LYS A 54 9.58 -11.82 -0.94
C LYS A 54 9.96 -13.24 -0.55
N HIS A 55 9.65 -13.65 0.68
CA HIS A 55 9.84 -15.04 1.12
C HIS A 55 8.98 -16.00 0.29
N LEU A 56 7.76 -15.64 -0.05
CA LEU A 56 6.90 -16.44 -0.92
C LEU A 56 7.54 -16.68 -2.28
N LEU A 57 8.03 -15.63 -2.94
CA LEU A 57 8.69 -15.76 -4.25
C LEU A 57 9.97 -16.59 -4.16
N LEU A 58 10.78 -16.39 -3.12
CA LEU A 58 11.98 -17.19 -2.88
C LEU A 58 11.65 -18.67 -2.66
N GLU A 59 10.62 -18.97 -1.86
CA GLU A 59 10.20 -20.35 -1.59
C GLU A 59 9.50 -20.99 -2.80
N ALA A 60 8.86 -20.19 -3.66
CA ALA A 60 8.35 -20.62 -4.96
C ALA A 60 9.50 -21.03 -5.90
N TYR A 61 10.55 -20.22 -5.99
CA TYR A 61 11.78 -20.54 -6.74
C TYR A 61 12.44 -21.84 -6.24
N GLN A 62 12.36 -22.11 -4.93
CA GLN A 62 12.85 -23.35 -4.33
C GLN A 62 11.88 -24.54 -4.47
N HIS A 63 10.78 -24.39 -5.22
CA HIS A 63 9.74 -25.40 -5.42
C HIS A 63 9.20 -26.00 -4.11
N LYS A 64 9.07 -25.18 -3.05
CA LYS A 64 8.57 -25.64 -1.75
C LYS A 64 7.05 -25.85 -1.71
N PHE A 65 6.33 -25.27 -2.67
CA PHE A 65 4.90 -25.46 -2.86
C PHE A 65 4.57 -25.43 -4.35
N ASP A 66 3.38 -25.91 -4.72
CA ASP A 66 2.97 -26.09 -6.12
C ASP A 66 1.86 -25.12 -6.51
N LEU A 67 1.15 -24.55 -5.53
CA LEU A 67 0.06 -23.61 -5.71
C LEU A 67 0.15 -22.49 -4.67
N VAL A 68 -0.02 -21.23 -5.08
CA VAL A 68 -0.36 -20.13 -4.17
C VAL A 68 -1.83 -19.73 -4.30
N VAL A 69 -2.51 -19.52 -3.19
CA VAL A 69 -3.85 -18.93 -3.16
C VAL A 69 -3.82 -17.56 -2.48
N PHE A 70 -4.62 -16.63 -2.99
CA PHE A 70 -4.74 -15.27 -2.45
C PHE A 70 -6.16 -14.72 -2.67
N TRP A 71 -6.51 -13.64 -1.97
CA TRP A 71 -7.89 -13.10 -2.02
C TRP A 71 -8.28 -12.56 -3.40
N ARG A 72 -7.49 -11.59 -3.90
CA ARG A 72 -7.65 -10.89 -5.18
C ARG A 72 -6.35 -10.23 -5.63
N LEU A 73 -6.25 -9.79 -6.88
CA LEU A 73 -5.00 -9.25 -7.46
C LEU A 73 -4.41 -8.04 -6.71
N ASP A 74 -5.20 -7.06 -6.26
CA ASP A 74 -4.71 -5.89 -5.48
C ASP A 74 -4.24 -6.27 -4.06
N ARG A 75 -4.73 -7.40 -3.54
CA ARG A 75 -4.25 -7.98 -2.28
C ARG A 75 -2.99 -8.80 -2.49
N PHE A 76 -2.81 -9.40 -3.66
CA PHE A 76 -1.57 -10.08 -4.06
C PHE A 76 -0.42 -9.10 -4.30
N SER A 77 -0.68 -7.95 -4.95
CA SER A 77 0.32 -6.89 -5.11
C SER A 77 -0.33 -5.51 -5.30
N CYS A 78 0.16 -4.52 -4.54
CA CYS A 78 -0.25 -3.11 -4.63
C CYS A 78 0.58 -2.28 -5.61
N GLU A 79 1.58 -2.87 -6.27
CA GLU A 79 2.48 -2.16 -7.20
C GLU A 79 1.82 -1.87 -8.56
N GLY A 80 0.52 -2.06 -8.66
CA GLY A 80 -0.23 -1.98 -9.91
C GLY A 80 -0.15 -3.28 -10.69
N ALA A 81 -1.05 -3.38 -11.65
CA ALA A 81 -1.34 -4.65 -12.30
C ALA A 81 -0.20 -5.18 -13.19
N LEU A 82 0.65 -4.31 -13.76
CA LEU A 82 1.85 -4.72 -14.51
C LEU A 82 2.87 -5.44 -13.61
N ALA A 83 3.08 -4.94 -12.39
CA ALA A 83 3.98 -5.59 -11.44
C ALA A 83 3.39 -6.91 -10.94
N THR A 84 2.08 -6.91 -10.62
CA THR A 84 1.34 -8.13 -10.24
C THR A 84 1.47 -9.22 -11.30
N LEU A 85 1.32 -8.87 -12.57
CA LEU A 85 1.54 -9.75 -13.71
C LEU A 85 2.91 -10.40 -13.75
N ARG A 86 3.96 -9.59 -13.57
CA ARG A 86 5.33 -10.07 -13.57
C ARG A 86 5.52 -11.14 -12.49
N TYR A 87 4.97 -10.92 -11.29
CA TYR A 87 5.03 -11.91 -10.21
C TYR A 87 4.25 -13.19 -10.54
N LEU A 88 3.06 -13.09 -11.16
CA LEU A 88 2.29 -14.27 -11.57
C LEU A 88 3.02 -15.08 -12.64
N LYS A 89 3.66 -14.40 -13.60
CA LYS A 89 4.51 -15.04 -14.60
C LYS A 89 5.73 -15.71 -13.96
N GLU A 90 6.41 -15.03 -13.05
CA GLU A 90 7.55 -15.58 -12.31
C GLU A 90 7.18 -16.85 -11.55
N LEU A 91 6.01 -16.90 -10.91
CA LEU A 91 5.50 -18.11 -10.27
C LEU A 91 5.30 -19.25 -11.29
N LYS A 92 4.67 -18.96 -12.43
CA LYS A 92 4.46 -19.93 -13.51
C LYS A 92 5.77 -20.45 -14.08
N ASP A 93 6.76 -19.57 -14.29
CA ASP A 93 8.10 -19.92 -14.77
C ASP A 93 8.82 -20.87 -13.78
N HIS A 94 8.54 -20.73 -12.48
CA HIS A 94 9.01 -21.65 -11.43
C HIS A 94 8.10 -22.89 -11.23
N GLY A 95 7.14 -23.14 -12.13
CA GLY A 95 6.22 -24.29 -12.05
C GLY A 95 5.19 -24.20 -10.92
N VAL A 96 5.01 -23.01 -10.33
CA VAL A 96 4.04 -22.75 -9.26
C VAL A 96 2.78 -22.14 -9.87
N ASN A 97 1.65 -22.81 -9.69
CA ASN A 97 0.36 -22.27 -10.09
C ASN A 97 -0.14 -21.24 -9.07
N TYR A 98 -1.15 -20.47 -9.46
CA TYR A 98 -1.80 -19.51 -8.58
C TYR A 98 -3.31 -19.56 -8.73
N LYS A 99 -4.05 -19.20 -7.67
CA LYS A 99 -5.51 -19.04 -7.69
C LYS A 99 -5.96 -17.83 -6.87
N SER A 100 -6.93 -17.10 -7.42
CA SER A 100 -7.61 -16.01 -6.72
C SER A 100 -8.94 -16.50 -6.13
N PHE A 101 -9.20 -16.20 -4.86
CA PHE A 101 -10.44 -16.60 -4.19
C PHE A 101 -11.67 -15.90 -4.79
N THR A 102 -11.60 -14.59 -5.03
CA THR A 102 -12.73 -13.82 -5.58
C THR A 102 -12.75 -13.72 -7.09
N GLU A 103 -11.65 -14.11 -7.76
CA GLU A 103 -11.48 -13.94 -9.21
C GLU A 103 -11.16 -15.29 -9.90
N PRO A 104 -12.06 -16.29 -9.81
CA PRO A 104 -11.83 -17.64 -10.35
C PRO A 104 -11.66 -17.67 -11.88
N TYR A 105 -12.07 -16.61 -12.57
CA TYR A 105 -11.85 -16.45 -14.00
C TYR A 105 -10.36 -16.39 -14.35
N LEU A 106 -9.49 -15.95 -13.42
CA LEU A 106 -8.03 -15.96 -13.62
C LEU A 106 -7.47 -17.39 -13.75
N ASP A 107 -8.15 -18.37 -13.16
CA ASP A 107 -7.75 -19.78 -13.18
C ASP A 107 -8.15 -20.48 -14.51
N SER A 108 -9.14 -19.92 -15.20
CA SER A 108 -9.88 -20.61 -16.28
C SER A 108 -9.40 -20.26 -17.69
N LEU A 109 -8.32 -19.49 -17.82
CA LEU A 109 -7.94 -18.90 -19.11
C LEU A 109 -6.87 -19.67 -19.87
N GLY A 110 -6.30 -20.74 -19.28
CA GLY A 110 -5.29 -21.57 -19.94
C GLY A 110 -4.20 -20.72 -20.61
N PRO A 111 -3.86 -20.94 -21.90
CA PRO A 111 -2.84 -20.17 -22.60
C PRO A 111 -3.20 -18.69 -22.84
N PHE A 112 -4.48 -18.29 -22.70
CA PHE A 112 -4.91 -16.89 -22.84
C PHE A 112 -4.88 -16.10 -21.52
N GLY A 113 -4.51 -16.75 -20.40
CA GLY A 113 -4.41 -16.09 -19.10
C GLY A 113 -3.54 -14.85 -19.15
N ASP A 114 -2.34 -14.97 -19.71
CA ASP A 114 -1.39 -13.87 -19.79
C ASP A 114 -1.94 -12.66 -20.57
N VAL A 115 -2.73 -12.89 -21.62
CA VAL A 115 -3.33 -11.84 -22.45
C VAL A 115 -4.38 -11.06 -21.67
N ILE A 116 -5.29 -11.77 -21.00
CA ILE A 116 -6.36 -11.13 -20.21
C ILE A 116 -5.76 -10.39 -19.03
N VAL A 117 -4.79 -10.99 -18.33
CA VAL A 117 -4.19 -10.30 -17.20
C VAL A 117 -3.42 -9.05 -17.70
N SER A 118 -2.71 -9.11 -18.84
CA SER A 118 -2.08 -7.93 -19.48
C SER A 118 -3.09 -6.84 -19.86
N MET A 119 -4.26 -7.22 -20.39
CA MET A 119 -5.33 -6.30 -20.74
C MET A 119 -5.90 -5.62 -19.50
N LEU A 120 -6.24 -6.39 -18.46
CA LEU A 120 -6.71 -5.88 -17.17
C LEU A 120 -5.69 -4.94 -16.54
N ALA A 121 -4.40 -5.26 -16.70
CA ALA A 121 -3.35 -4.40 -16.18
C ALA A 121 -3.24 -3.06 -16.89
N THR A 122 -3.42 -3.07 -18.21
CA THR A 122 -3.45 -1.85 -19.01
C THR A 122 -4.64 -0.98 -18.65
N ILE A 123 -5.82 -1.57 -18.45
CA ILE A 123 -7.04 -0.87 -18.02
C ILE A 123 -6.83 -0.25 -16.64
N ALA A 124 -6.34 -1.03 -15.67
CA ALA A 124 -6.08 -0.54 -14.32
C ALA A 124 -5.07 0.62 -14.30
N ALA A 125 -4.02 0.58 -15.14
CA ALA A 125 -3.07 1.67 -15.27
C ALA A 125 -3.72 2.95 -15.82
N GLN A 126 -4.63 2.83 -16.80
CA GLN A 126 -5.38 3.95 -17.34
C GLN A 126 -6.33 4.57 -16.30
N ASP A 127 -6.99 3.75 -15.48
CA ASP A 127 -7.87 4.24 -14.42
C ASP A 127 -7.09 5.05 -13.36
N LEU A 128 -5.87 4.62 -13.01
CA LEU A 128 -5.00 5.40 -12.11
C LEU A 128 -4.61 6.76 -12.69
N ILE A 129 -4.33 6.83 -14.00
CA ILE A 129 -4.06 8.10 -14.69
C ILE A 129 -5.28 9.02 -14.57
N LYS A 130 -6.48 8.51 -14.88
CA LYS A 130 -7.75 9.27 -14.77
C LYS A 130 -8.01 9.75 -13.35
N ILE A 131 -7.77 8.92 -12.33
CA ILE A 131 -7.92 9.32 -10.91
C ILE A 131 -6.95 10.46 -10.57
N SER A 132 -5.71 10.39 -11.05
CA SER A 132 -4.72 11.46 -10.87
C SER A 132 -5.16 12.75 -11.54
N GLU A 133 -5.62 12.68 -12.79
CA GLU A 133 -6.14 13.82 -13.55
C GLU A 133 -7.33 14.47 -12.85
N ASN A 134 -8.31 13.68 -12.40
CA ASN A 134 -9.46 14.15 -11.65
C ASN A 134 -9.06 14.82 -10.34
N THR A 135 -8.09 14.25 -9.61
CA THR A 135 -7.57 14.85 -8.38
C THR A 135 -6.90 16.19 -8.66
N LYS A 136 -6.07 16.28 -9.70
CA LYS A 136 -5.43 17.54 -10.12
C LYS A 136 -6.46 18.59 -10.53
N ALA A 137 -7.48 18.20 -11.30
CA ALA A 137 -8.57 19.09 -11.70
C ALA A 137 -9.37 19.60 -10.49
N ALA A 138 -9.68 18.73 -9.53
CA ALA A 138 -10.36 19.11 -8.29
C ALA A 138 -9.52 20.08 -7.45
N LEU A 139 -8.22 19.85 -7.33
CA LEU A 139 -7.29 20.75 -6.63
C LEU A 139 -7.17 22.10 -7.35
N ALA A 140 -7.11 22.11 -8.68
CA ALA A 140 -7.08 23.34 -9.47
C ALA A 140 -8.35 24.18 -9.26
N LYS A 141 -9.53 23.55 -9.25
CA LYS A 141 -10.81 24.22 -8.94
C LYS A 141 -10.81 24.82 -7.53
N LYS A 142 -10.36 24.05 -6.52
CA LYS A 142 -10.24 24.55 -5.14
C LYS A 142 -9.30 25.74 -5.03
N LYS A 143 -8.14 25.68 -5.71
CA LYS A 143 -7.18 26.78 -5.76
C LYS A 143 -7.78 28.03 -6.42
N ALA A 144 -8.51 27.88 -7.53
CA ALA A 144 -9.21 28.98 -8.20
C ALA A 144 -10.32 29.60 -7.32
N ALA A 145 -10.99 28.79 -6.50
CA ALA A 145 -11.95 29.24 -5.50
C ALA A 145 -11.30 29.85 -4.23
N GLY A 146 -9.98 30.05 -4.21
CA GLY A 146 -9.27 30.67 -3.10
C GLY A 146 -9.05 29.75 -1.89
N VAL A 147 -9.36 28.46 -1.99
CA VAL A 147 -9.15 27.51 -0.88
C VAL A 147 -7.65 27.30 -0.69
N GLN A 148 -7.17 27.53 0.53
CA GLN A 148 -5.79 27.28 0.90
C GLN A 148 -5.51 25.77 0.98
N LEU A 149 -4.79 25.24 0.00
CA LEU A 149 -4.43 23.81 -0.09
C LEU A 149 -3.21 23.42 0.77
N SER A 150 -2.50 24.39 1.35
CA SER A 150 -1.32 24.13 2.18
C SER A 150 -1.70 23.65 3.57
N ALA A 151 -0.78 22.95 4.24
CA ALA A 151 -0.92 22.58 5.65
C ALA A 151 -1.31 23.80 6.52
N PRO A 152 -2.19 23.63 7.54
CA PRO A 152 -2.62 24.73 8.39
C PRO A 152 -1.43 25.47 9.00
N THR A 153 -1.40 26.79 8.82
CA THR A 153 -0.41 27.66 9.47
C THR A 153 -0.73 27.78 10.96
N LYS A 154 0.29 27.85 11.83
CA LYS A 154 0.08 28.21 13.25
C LYS A 154 -0.54 29.61 13.36
N SER A 155 -1.29 29.84 14.43
CA SER A 155 -1.98 31.11 14.67
C SER A 155 -1.01 32.29 14.65
N ALA A 156 -1.49 33.48 14.27
CA ALA A 156 -0.70 34.70 14.27
C ALA A 156 -0.07 34.99 15.65
N GLU A 157 -0.79 34.68 16.73
CA GLU A 157 -0.32 34.79 18.12
C GLU A 157 0.89 33.90 18.38
N THR A 158 0.84 32.64 17.95
CA THR A 158 1.95 31.69 18.11
C THR A 158 3.20 32.18 17.38
N VAL A 159 3.03 32.71 16.16
CA VAL A 159 4.14 33.26 15.37
C VAL A 159 4.72 34.52 16.02
N ALA A 160 3.88 35.40 16.56
CA ALA A 160 4.31 36.57 17.31
C ALA A 160 5.08 36.18 18.58
N GLN A 161 4.63 35.13 19.29
CA GLN A 161 5.30 34.63 20.49
C GLN A 161 6.69 34.04 20.18
N VAL A 162 6.83 33.31 19.07
CA VAL A 162 8.14 32.85 18.57
C VAL A 162 9.09 34.03 18.36
N ARG A 163 8.62 35.11 17.72
CA ARG A 163 9.45 36.31 17.45
C ARG A 163 9.82 37.05 18.73
N ARG A 164 8.89 37.20 19.68
CA ARG A 164 9.15 37.82 20.99
C ARG A 164 10.21 37.06 21.78
N LEU A 165 10.07 35.73 21.87
CA LEU A 165 11.05 34.91 22.59
C LEU A 165 12.43 34.98 21.91
N LYS A 166 12.48 35.03 20.58
CA LYS A 166 13.74 35.20 19.86
C LYS A 166 14.40 36.56 20.15
N ALA A 167 13.61 37.63 20.18
CA ALA A 167 14.08 38.98 20.53
C ALA A 167 14.59 39.07 21.98
N SER A 168 14.04 38.27 22.90
CA SER A 168 14.55 38.15 24.28
C SER A 168 15.86 37.35 24.42
N GLY A 169 16.48 36.96 23.31
CA GLY A 169 17.75 36.22 23.30
C GLY A 169 17.61 34.70 23.43
N ALA A 170 16.39 34.15 23.46
CA ALA A 170 16.20 32.71 23.59
C ALA A 170 16.71 31.95 22.35
N SER A 171 17.33 30.79 22.59
CA SER A 171 17.77 29.90 21.52
C SER A 171 16.58 29.24 20.82
N ASN A 172 16.75 28.85 19.55
CA ASN A 172 15.67 28.21 18.78
C ASN A 172 15.20 26.89 19.44
N GLN A 173 16.11 26.18 20.12
CA GLN A 173 15.78 24.97 20.89
C GLN A 173 14.95 25.28 22.14
N ALA A 174 15.27 26.36 22.86
CA ALA A 174 14.49 26.78 24.03
C ALA A 174 13.06 27.18 23.63
N ILE A 175 12.91 27.92 22.52
CA ILE A 175 11.61 28.32 21.96
C ILE A 175 10.81 27.09 21.52
N ALA A 176 11.45 26.14 20.84
CA ALA A 176 10.84 24.89 20.39
C ALA A 176 10.26 24.07 21.56
N ARG A 177 11.02 23.94 22.66
CA ARG A 177 10.57 23.26 23.88
C ARG A 177 9.42 24.00 24.55
N ALA A 178 9.52 25.32 24.70
CA ALA A 178 8.50 26.14 25.36
C ALA A 178 7.16 26.12 24.62
N LEU A 179 7.17 26.15 23.29
CA LEU A 179 5.96 26.20 22.46
C LEU A 179 5.54 24.82 21.89
N LYS A 180 6.15 23.73 22.38
CA LYS A 180 5.89 22.35 21.95
C LYS A 180 5.85 22.20 20.43
N MET A 181 6.86 22.75 19.75
CA MET A 181 7.00 22.68 18.29
C MET A 181 8.40 22.24 17.88
N SER A 182 8.57 21.76 16.64
CA SER A 182 9.89 21.36 16.16
C SER A 182 10.81 22.59 15.97
N PRO A 183 12.13 22.47 16.19
CA PRO A 183 13.08 23.54 15.91
C PRO A 183 13.04 24.03 14.46
N SER A 184 12.75 23.13 13.51
CA SER A 184 12.53 23.47 12.09
C SER A 184 11.30 24.36 11.87
N THR A 185 10.23 24.15 12.64
CA THR A 185 9.03 25.01 12.60
C THR A 185 9.33 26.40 13.14
N VAL A 186 10.12 26.50 14.24
CA VAL A 186 10.57 27.78 14.79
C VAL A 186 11.40 28.55 13.77
N ALA A 187 12.41 27.90 13.17
CA ALA A 187 13.27 28.52 12.16
C ALA A 187 12.48 29.04 10.95
N LYS A 188 11.51 28.25 10.46
CA LYS A 188 10.62 28.63 9.36
C LYS A 188 9.84 29.93 9.63
N TYR A 189 9.36 30.14 10.86
CA TYR A 189 8.61 31.35 11.22
C TYR A 189 9.50 32.57 11.50
N LEU A 190 10.79 32.36 11.77
CA LEU A 190 11.79 33.42 11.90
C LEU A 190 12.35 33.85 10.53
N ALA A 191 12.43 32.94 9.55
CA ALA A 191 12.95 33.22 8.21
C ALA A 191 11.96 33.91 7.26
N LYS A 192 10.65 33.79 7.51
CA LYS A 192 9.62 34.56 6.78
C LYS A 192 9.59 36.00 7.29
N THR A 193 10.42 36.85 6.68
CA THR A 193 10.37 38.32 6.73
C THR A 193 10.18 38.79 5.30
#